data_AF-A0A9J7AMK4-F1
#
_entry.id   AF-A0A9J7AMK4-F1
#
_cell.length_a   1.000
_cell.length_b   1.000
_cell.length_c   1.000
_cell.angle_alpha   90.00
_cell.angle_beta   90.00
_cell.angle_gamma   90.00
#
_symmetry.space_group_name_H-M   'P 1'
#
loop_
_entity.id
_entity.type
_entity.pdbx_description
1 polymer ?
#
loop_
_entity_poly.entity_id
_entity_poly.type
_entity_poly.pdbx_seq_one_letter_code
_entity_poly.pdbx_strand_id
1 'polypeptide(L)'
;MTAASIRRRSYTKIGTFKRFPESGHTPAIQEKQLFLVKKMNTLFLVMAEFESAEIKLDQVCESHFGMKIAQARRKASLHDLPVPFYKKTGKSDYYCRAMDWAEYIDSRAHDARQQWAKMNGIAS
;
A
#
# COMPACT_ATOMS: atom_id res chain seq x y z
N MET A 1 -8.98 60.66 -3.48
CA MET A 1 -9.33 59.38 -2.83
C MET A 1 -10.23 58.62 -3.79
N THR A 2 -9.75 57.45 -4.22
CA THR A 2 -10.07 56.81 -5.51
C THR A 2 -11.26 55.85 -5.39
N ALA A 3 -12.32 56.09 -6.17
CA ALA A 3 -13.48 55.21 -6.28
C ALA A 3 -13.36 54.28 -7.49
N ALA A 4 -13.78 53.03 -7.29
CA ALA A 4 -13.52 51.85 -8.13
C ALA A 4 -14.13 51.92 -9.55
N SER A 5 -13.33 51.56 -10.56
CA SER A 5 -13.77 51.40 -11.94
C SER A 5 -14.19 49.94 -12.19
N ILE A 6 -15.50 49.71 -12.21
CA ILE A 6 -16.12 48.51 -12.77
C ILE A 6 -16.15 48.68 -14.29
N ARG A 7 -15.30 47.95 -15.03
CA ARG A 7 -15.51 47.74 -16.47
C ARG A 7 -16.05 46.33 -16.68
N ARG A 8 -17.34 46.27 -17.01
CA ARG A 8 -18.01 45.11 -17.60
C ARG A 8 -17.25 44.73 -18.88
N ARG A 9 -16.73 43.51 -18.97
CA ARG A 9 -16.22 42.97 -20.24
C ARG A 9 -17.16 41.89 -20.73
N SER A 10 -17.80 42.22 -21.83
CA SER A 10 -18.75 41.46 -22.62
C SER A 10 -18.16 40.13 -23.07
N TYR A 11 -18.92 39.04 -22.90
CA TYR A 11 -18.59 37.74 -23.46
C TYR A 11 -18.92 37.75 -24.96
N THR A 12 -17.90 37.77 -25.81
CA THR A 12 -18.02 37.52 -27.26
C THR A 12 -17.62 36.08 -27.57
N LYS A 13 -18.57 35.34 -28.16
CA LYS A 13 -18.44 34.14 -29.02
C LYS A 13 -17.17 33.29 -28.86
N ILE A 14 -17.35 32.11 -28.25
CA ILE A 14 -16.58 30.90 -28.53
C ILE A 14 -17.62 29.82 -28.86
N GLY A 15 -17.71 29.35 -30.10
CA GLY A 15 -16.80 28.34 -30.61
C GLY A 15 -17.50 26.99 -30.48
N THR A 16 -17.90 26.43 -31.62
CA THR A 16 -18.62 25.17 -31.82
C THR A 16 -18.23 24.10 -30.81
N PHE A 17 -19.20 23.58 -30.05
CA PHE A 17 -19.04 22.44 -29.15
C PHE A 17 -18.64 21.21 -29.97
N LYS A 18 -17.33 20.98 -30.12
CA LYS A 18 -16.81 19.70 -30.57
C LYS A 18 -17.19 18.69 -29.50
N ARG A 19 -18.14 17.81 -29.83
CA ARG A 19 -18.33 16.54 -29.13
C ARG A 19 -16.95 15.89 -29.02
N PHE A 20 -16.46 15.77 -27.79
CA PHE A 20 -15.27 14.96 -27.52
C PHE A 20 -15.58 13.54 -28.01
N PRO A 21 -14.74 12.95 -28.87
CA PRO A 21 -14.88 11.55 -29.21
C PRO A 21 -14.63 10.73 -27.95
N GLU A 22 -15.63 9.94 -27.56
CA GLU A 22 -15.45 8.86 -26.59
C GLU A 22 -14.58 7.79 -27.24
N SER A 23 -13.26 7.97 -27.16
CA SER A 23 -12.31 6.99 -27.65
C SER A 23 -11.22 6.75 -26.61
N GLY A 24 -11.37 5.62 -25.91
CA GLY A 24 -10.27 4.71 -25.58
C GLY A 24 -9.23 5.19 -24.56
N HIS A 25 -9.10 4.38 -23.51
CA HIS A 25 -7.93 4.22 -22.65
C HIS A 25 -7.76 5.15 -21.44
N THR A 26 -8.17 4.65 -20.27
CA THR A 26 -7.18 4.33 -19.22
C THR A 26 -7.66 3.14 -18.35
N PRO A 27 -7.41 1.87 -18.73
CA PRO A 27 -7.73 0.71 -17.89
C PRO A 27 -6.82 0.59 -16.64
N ALA A 28 -5.73 1.36 -16.54
CA ALA A 28 -4.73 1.19 -15.49
C ALA A 28 -5.20 1.61 -14.08
N ILE A 29 -6.22 2.47 -13.96
CA ILE A 29 -6.70 2.95 -12.64
C ILE A 29 -7.58 1.89 -11.97
N GLN A 30 -8.40 1.17 -12.74
CA GLN A 30 -9.27 0.12 -12.21
C GLN A 30 -8.50 -1.16 -11.83
N GLU A 31 -7.40 -1.47 -12.50
CA GLU A 31 -6.59 -2.65 -12.19
C GLU A 31 -5.82 -2.49 -10.87
N LYS A 32 -5.30 -1.29 -10.58
CA LYS A 32 -4.74 -0.96 -9.26
C LYS A 32 -5.80 -1.05 -8.16
N GLN A 33 -7.02 -0.60 -8.45
CA GLN A 33 -8.14 -0.65 -7.51
C GLN A 33 -8.60 -2.10 -7.25
N LEU A 34 -8.59 -2.96 -8.27
CA LEU A 34 -8.94 -4.39 -8.15
C LEU A 34 -7.88 -5.18 -7.38
N PHE A 35 -6.60 -4.86 -7.55
CA PHE A 35 -5.51 -5.42 -6.73
C PHE A 35 -5.63 -4.99 -5.27
N LEU A 36 -6.11 -3.77 -5.01
CA LEU A 36 -6.36 -3.25 -3.66
C LEU A 36 -7.51 -3.96 -2.94
N VAL A 37 -8.61 -4.26 -3.65
CA VAL A 37 -9.80 -4.90 -3.06
C VAL A 37 -9.54 -6.38 -2.74
N LYS A 38 -8.69 -7.08 -3.51
CA LYS A 38 -8.31 -8.48 -3.25
C LYS A 38 -7.30 -8.64 -2.09
N LYS A 39 -6.63 -7.55 -1.69
CA LYS A 39 -5.55 -7.48 -0.68
C LYS A 39 -6.01 -7.26 0.77
N MET A 40 -7.32 -7.22 1.04
CA MET A 40 -7.82 -6.76 2.35
C MET A 40 -8.16 -7.86 3.35
N ASN A 41 -8.11 -9.15 2.99
CA ASN A 41 -8.50 -10.22 3.92
C ASN A 41 -7.49 -10.37 5.06
N THR A 42 -6.20 -10.34 4.75
CA THR A 42 -5.15 -10.57 5.75
C THR A 42 -4.90 -9.35 6.62
N LEU A 43 -5.17 -8.15 6.12
CA LEU A 43 -5.05 -6.92 6.91
C LEU A 43 -5.96 -6.95 8.15
N PHE A 44 -7.21 -7.38 7.98
CA PHE A 44 -8.14 -7.45 9.10
C PHE A 44 -7.69 -8.46 10.16
N LEU A 45 -7.16 -9.61 9.73
CA LEU A 45 -6.62 -10.64 10.63
C LEU A 45 -5.40 -10.12 11.42
N VAL A 46 -4.48 -9.46 10.74
CA VAL A 46 -3.29 -8.85 11.36
C VAL A 46 -3.70 -7.76 12.36
N MET A 47 -4.64 -6.90 12.00
CA MET A 47 -5.14 -5.86 12.90
C MET A 47 -5.88 -6.45 14.12
N ALA A 48 -6.57 -7.58 13.96
CA ALA A 48 -7.22 -8.28 15.06
C ALA A 48 -6.20 -8.94 16.01
N GLU A 49 -5.09 -9.48 15.47
CA GLU A 49 -4.04 -10.10 16.27
C GLU A 49 -3.24 -9.08 17.09
N PHE A 50 -2.87 -7.95 16.47
CA PHE A 50 -2.02 -6.94 17.12
C PHE A 50 -2.80 -5.80 17.78
N GLU A 51 -4.12 -5.76 17.60
CA GLU A 51 -5.04 -4.70 18.04
C GLU A 51 -4.56 -3.27 17.68
N SER A 52 -3.71 -3.15 16.65
CA SER A 52 -3.01 -1.92 16.30
C SER A 52 -2.73 -1.81 14.81
N ALA A 53 -2.68 -0.57 14.32
CA ALA A 53 -2.31 -0.26 12.95
C ALA A 53 -0.79 -0.23 12.71
N GLU A 54 0.00 -0.11 13.78
CA GLU A 54 1.47 -0.12 13.74
C GLU A 54 1.99 -1.30 14.57
N ILE A 55 2.68 -2.23 13.93
CA ILE A 55 3.21 -3.44 14.57
C ILE A 55 4.64 -3.15 15.03
N LYS A 56 4.91 -3.44 16.31
CA LYS A 56 6.26 -3.32 16.87
C LYS A 56 7.12 -4.49 16.46
N LEU A 57 8.37 -4.22 16.07
CA LEU A 57 9.35 -5.25 15.74
C LEU A 57 9.53 -6.27 16.88
N ASP A 58 9.46 -5.82 18.14
CA ASP A 58 9.60 -6.66 19.34
C ASP A 58 8.60 -7.82 19.41
N GLN A 59 7.36 -7.59 18.99
CA GLN A 59 6.30 -8.61 19.04
C GLN A 59 6.43 -9.66 17.92
N VAL A 60 6.99 -9.26 16.76
CA VAL A 60 7.10 -10.15 15.59
C VAL A 60 8.46 -10.85 15.51
N CYS A 61 9.48 -10.35 16.18
CA CYS A 61 10.85 -10.89 16.13
C CYS A 61 10.95 -12.35 16.54
N GLU A 62 10.37 -12.70 17.67
CA GLU A 62 10.48 -14.06 18.19
C GLU A 62 9.50 -14.99 17.48
N SER A 63 8.24 -14.56 17.32
CA SER A 63 7.17 -15.38 16.74
C SER A 63 7.32 -15.65 15.24
N HIS A 64 7.69 -14.63 14.43
CA HIS A 64 7.74 -14.77 12.97
C HIS A 64 9.15 -14.93 12.42
N PHE A 65 10.13 -14.26 13.03
CA PHE A 65 11.50 -14.26 12.53
C PHE A 65 12.42 -15.25 13.25
N GLY A 66 12.00 -15.79 14.42
CA GLY A 66 12.81 -16.71 15.22
C GLY A 66 14.16 -16.13 15.64
N MET A 67 14.29 -14.79 15.71
CA MET A 67 15.55 -14.11 16.00
C MET A 67 15.41 -13.14 17.16
N LYS A 68 16.52 -12.91 17.89
CA LYS A 68 16.54 -11.97 19.01
C LYS A 68 16.31 -10.55 18.53
N ILE A 69 15.59 -9.74 19.32
CA ILE A 69 15.28 -8.34 19.03
C ILE A 69 16.52 -7.50 18.67
N ALA A 70 17.68 -7.75 19.29
CA ALA A 70 18.92 -7.05 19.00
C ALA A 70 19.43 -7.29 17.56
N GLN A 71 19.33 -8.54 17.07
CA GLN A 71 19.72 -8.89 15.71
C GLN A 71 18.72 -8.31 14.71
N ALA A 72 17.43 -8.36 15.02
CA ALA A 72 16.40 -7.81 14.16
C ALA A 72 16.49 -6.29 14.03
N ARG A 73 16.78 -5.55 15.10
CA ARG A 73 17.02 -4.10 15.04
C ARG A 73 18.19 -3.76 14.11
N ARG A 74 19.28 -4.54 14.17
CA ARG A 74 20.42 -4.38 13.24
C ARG A 74 20.00 -4.64 11.79
N LYS A 75 19.24 -5.69 11.53
CA LYS A 75 18.73 -5.97 10.17
C LYS A 75 17.75 -4.90 9.67
N ALA A 76 16.89 -4.40 10.54
CA ALA A 76 15.98 -3.29 10.24
C ALA A 76 16.76 -2.01 9.87
N SER A 77 17.83 -1.68 10.59
CA SER A 77 18.70 -0.54 10.24
C SER A 77 19.42 -0.69 8.90
N LEU A 78 19.66 -1.93 8.48
CA LEU A 78 20.31 -2.26 7.20
C LEU A 78 19.29 -2.45 6.06
N HIS A 79 18.00 -2.28 6.32
CA HIS A 79 16.91 -2.59 5.38
C HIS A 79 16.96 -4.03 4.82
N ASP A 80 17.48 -4.97 5.61
CA ASP A 80 17.65 -6.39 5.26
C ASP A 80 16.48 -7.28 5.74
N LEU A 81 15.39 -6.66 6.19
CA LEU A 81 14.17 -7.37 6.57
C LEU A 81 13.23 -7.48 5.37
N PRO A 82 12.45 -8.56 5.28
CA PRO A 82 11.53 -8.78 4.16
C PRO A 82 10.35 -7.80 4.12
N VAL A 83 10.14 -7.02 5.19
CA VAL A 83 9.06 -6.03 5.33
C VAL A 83 9.67 -4.69 5.72
N PRO A 84 9.17 -3.55 5.21
CA PRO A 84 9.70 -2.23 5.57
C PRO A 84 9.40 -1.89 7.03
N PHE A 85 10.47 -1.70 7.81
CA PHE A 85 10.39 -1.15 9.16
C PHE A 85 10.95 0.27 9.21
N TYR A 86 10.26 1.16 9.91
CA TYR A 86 10.67 2.54 10.13
C TYR A 86 10.76 2.86 11.62
N LYS A 87 11.55 3.88 11.94
CA LYS A 87 11.69 4.39 13.29
C LYS A 87 10.78 5.61 13.46
N LYS A 88 10.01 5.63 14.56
CA LYS A 88 9.20 6.79 14.93
C LYS A 88 10.03 7.77 15.76
N THR A 89 9.86 9.08 15.55
CA THR A 89 10.61 10.11 16.28
C THR A 89 10.44 9.93 17.79
N GLY A 90 11.56 9.77 18.51
CA GLY A 90 11.60 9.69 19.98
C GLY A 90 11.61 8.28 20.59
N LYS A 91 11.36 7.21 19.83
CA LYS A 91 11.47 5.82 20.34
C LYS A 91 12.55 5.06 19.56
N SER A 92 13.38 4.30 20.27
CA SER A 92 14.41 3.43 19.67
C SER A 92 13.85 2.13 19.06
N ASP A 93 12.52 2.02 19.00
CA ASP A 93 11.82 0.86 18.46
C ASP A 93 11.49 1.04 16.98
N TYR A 94 11.50 -0.08 16.28
CA TYR A 94 11.11 -0.17 14.88
C TYR A 94 9.66 -0.60 14.78
N TYR A 95 8.95 0.03 13.86
CA TYR A 95 7.54 -0.18 13.59
C TYR A 95 7.35 -0.54 12.11
N CYS A 96 6.38 -1.39 11.85
CA CYS A 96 5.88 -1.71 10.51
C CYS A 96 4.40 -1.33 10.44
N ARG A 97 3.93 -0.83 9.29
CA ARG A 97 2.49 -0.65 9.09
C ARG A 97 1.83 -2.03 8.96
N ALA A 98 0.65 -2.20 9.54
CA ALA A 98 -0.10 -3.44 9.41
C ALA A 98 -0.42 -3.78 7.94
N MET A 99 -0.60 -2.76 7.09
CA MET A 99 -0.82 -2.93 5.65
C MET A 99 0.37 -3.57 4.94
N ASP A 100 1.59 -3.09 5.18
CA ASP A 100 2.79 -3.65 4.53
C ASP A 100 3.07 -5.07 5.02
N TRP A 101 2.78 -5.36 6.28
CA TRP A 101 2.88 -6.71 6.86
C TRP A 101 1.87 -7.69 6.24
N ALA A 102 0.61 -7.28 6.11
CA ALA A 102 -0.43 -8.08 5.49
C ALA A 102 -0.11 -8.38 4.02
N GLU A 103 0.39 -7.38 3.28
CA GLU A 103 0.82 -7.56 1.90
C GLU A 103 1.94 -8.59 1.77
N TYR A 104 2.90 -8.58 2.70
CA TYR A 104 3.96 -9.58 2.73
C TYR A 104 3.41 -11.00 2.94
N ILE A 105 2.50 -11.19 3.89
CA ILE A 105 1.87 -12.49 4.14
C ILE A 105 1.08 -12.97 2.92
N ASP A 106 0.30 -12.07 2.32
CA ASP A 106 -0.49 -12.40 1.13
C ASP A 106 0.38 -12.79 -0.06
N SER A 107 1.51 -12.11 -0.27
CA SER A 107 2.50 -12.46 -1.29
C SER A 107 3.06 -13.86 -1.06
N ARG A 108 3.47 -14.17 0.18
CA ARG A 108 4.00 -15.50 0.53
C ARG A 108 2.97 -16.60 0.34
N ALA A 109 1.73 -16.37 0.75
CA ALA A 109 0.64 -17.32 0.55
C ALA A 109 0.33 -17.51 -0.94
N HIS A 110 0.42 -16.46 -1.74
CA HIS A 110 0.24 -16.53 -3.19
C HIS A 110 1.35 -17.35 -3.86
N ASP A 111 2.61 -17.10 -3.52
CA ASP A 111 3.76 -17.85 -4.05
C ASP A 111 3.65 -19.34 -3.70
N ALA A 112 3.27 -19.65 -2.45
CA ALA A 112 3.06 -21.03 -2.02
C ALA A 112 1.92 -21.72 -2.79
N ARG A 113 0.79 -21.03 -3.03
CA ARG A 113 -0.31 -21.54 -3.85
C ARG A 113 0.12 -21.78 -5.29
N GLN A 114 0.93 -20.89 -5.87
CA GLN A 114 1.45 -21.09 -7.22
C GLN A 114 2.38 -22.29 -7.29
N GLN A 115 3.30 -22.44 -6.34
CA GLN A 115 4.21 -23.59 -6.28
C GLN A 115 3.44 -24.90 -6.12
N TRP A 116 2.43 -24.91 -5.25
CA TRP A 116 1.54 -26.04 -5.07
C TRP A 116 0.76 -26.36 -6.36
N ALA A 117 0.20 -25.36 -7.04
CA ALA A 117 -0.53 -25.57 -8.30
C ALA A 117 0.36 -26.15 -9.41
N LYS A 118 1.62 -25.70 -9.49
CA LYS A 118 2.64 -26.24 -10.42
C LYS A 118 2.96 -27.71 -10.11
N MET A 119 3.15 -28.06 -8.84
CA MET A 119 3.46 -29.43 -8.43
C MET A 119 2.29 -30.40 -8.66
N ASN A 120 1.04 -29.91 -8.55
CA ASN A 120 -0.16 -30.73 -8.73
C ASN A 120 -0.74 -30.69 -10.15
N GLY A 121 -0.08 -30.01 -11.10
CA GLY A 121 -0.51 -29.97 -12.51
C GLY A 121 -1.85 -29.27 -12.75
N ILE A 122 -2.30 -28.41 -11.84
CA ILE A 122 -3.60 -27.71 -11.93
C ILE A 122 -3.49 -26.46 -12.82
N ALA A 123 -2.27 -25.95 -13.04
CA ALA A 123 -1.99 -24.83 -13.93
C ALA A 123 -1.15 -25.32 -15.12
N SER A 124 -1.80 -25.55 -16.27
CA SER A 124 -1.20 -25.69 -17.59
C SER A 124 -1.54 -24.49 -18.47
#